data_AF-A0A4R1TRQ5-F1
#
_entry.id   AF-A0A4R1TRQ5-F1
#
_cell.length_a   1.000
_cell.length_b   1.000
_cell.length_c   1.000
_cell.angle_alpha   90.00
_cell.angle_beta   90.00
_cell.angle_gamma   90.00
#
_symmetry.space_group_name_H-M   'P 1'
#
loop_
_entity.id
_entity.type
_entity.pdbx_description
1 polymer ?
#
loop_
_entity_poly.entity_id
_entity_poly.type
_entity_poly.pdbx_seq_one_letter_code
_entity_poly.pdbx_strand_id
1 'polypeptide(L)'
;MTQRVTMITAALLLVGSATPPAERVVSGDGIVDVRLNGKPARLRIDPAAPGMPLMADAVADERGFKMGGSLGIGFGFSVGPMTVMSKTQVIRVAYGIKPQKQRVGWTQRAFAVAADGSIGPGGLPEPVVRFVLRPARPGETTITMRMEKLGFPMTLFGGGWIPSIGIIDVGGAPMRVRFDPYHSRSLATAGAAVRLAKAYGGMLSGPALPTEIFFGVERPVRDLRLDQPFVLGSLSIDRLGARTGDFGTTGAIHDGDAPAVVTDPDEVIVTAKGKSRDMRHDTISLGADQLRHCSSIVFDKSAQAIRLTCGNGPALTS
;
A
#
# COMPACT_ATOMS: atom_id res chain seq x y z
N MET A 1 -72.04 -33.51 6.50
CA MET A 1 -71.07 -32.85 7.41
C MET A 1 -69.68 -33.14 6.88
N THR A 2 -69.07 -32.17 6.21
CA THR A 2 -67.89 -32.37 5.36
C THR A 2 -66.78 -31.46 5.88
N GLN A 3 -65.78 -32.03 6.55
CA GLN A 3 -64.67 -31.27 7.15
C GLN A 3 -63.46 -31.36 6.23
N ARG A 4 -63.21 -30.31 5.44
CA ARG A 4 -61.99 -30.18 4.62
C ARG A 4 -60.85 -29.71 5.51
N VAL A 5 -59.85 -30.56 5.69
CA VAL A 5 -58.57 -30.23 6.33
C VAL A 5 -57.69 -29.58 5.27
N THR A 6 -57.48 -28.28 5.39
CA THR A 6 -56.54 -27.52 4.56
C THR A 6 -55.13 -27.69 5.13
N MET A 7 -54.31 -28.55 4.52
CA MET A 7 -52.86 -28.56 4.79
C MET A 7 -52.23 -27.33 4.16
N ILE A 8 -51.70 -26.44 4.98
CA ILE A 8 -50.83 -25.33 4.54
C ILE A 8 -49.41 -25.89 4.46
N THR A 9 -48.94 -26.17 3.26
CA THR A 9 -47.53 -26.52 2.99
C THR A 9 -46.69 -25.25 3.03
N ALA A 10 -45.97 -25.03 4.12
CA ALA A 10 -44.98 -23.97 4.21
C ALA A 10 -43.78 -24.32 3.31
N ALA A 11 -43.67 -23.66 2.17
CA ALA A 11 -42.49 -23.74 1.32
C ALA A 11 -41.33 -23.01 2.03
N LEU A 12 -40.36 -23.77 2.55
CA LEU A 12 -39.07 -23.23 2.97
C LEU A 12 -38.33 -22.73 1.71
N LEU A 13 -38.32 -21.41 1.52
CA LEU A 13 -37.39 -20.75 0.61
C LEU A 13 -35.99 -20.87 1.21
N LEU A 14 -35.21 -21.84 0.70
CA LEU A 14 -33.77 -21.90 0.88
C LEU A 14 -33.15 -20.66 0.23
N VAL A 15 -32.91 -19.62 1.03
CA VAL A 15 -32.11 -18.47 0.62
C VAL A 15 -30.68 -18.97 0.44
N GLY A 16 -30.32 -19.30 -0.79
CA GLY A 16 -28.97 -19.71 -1.16
C GLY A 16 -27.99 -18.61 -0.74
N SER A 17 -27.04 -18.96 0.13
CA SER A 17 -25.88 -18.11 0.43
C SER A 17 -25.08 -17.92 -0.86
N ALA A 18 -25.21 -16.75 -1.48
CA ALA A 18 -24.38 -16.38 -2.63
C ALA A 18 -22.90 -16.44 -2.23
N THR A 19 -22.13 -17.27 -2.94
CA THR A 19 -20.67 -17.32 -2.81
C THR A 19 -20.12 -15.94 -3.14
N PRO A 20 -19.14 -15.40 -2.38
CA PRO A 20 -18.50 -14.14 -2.71
C PRO A 20 -17.97 -14.19 -4.16
N PRO A 21 -18.03 -13.08 -4.91
CA PRO A 21 -17.45 -13.04 -6.24
C PRO A 21 -15.98 -13.44 -6.18
N ALA A 22 -15.52 -14.20 -7.18
CA ALA A 22 -14.12 -14.62 -7.26
C ALA A 22 -13.16 -13.42 -7.42
N GLU A 23 -13.67 -12.30 -7.93
CA GLU A 23 -12.90 -11.09 -8.19
C GLU A 23 -13.66 -9.85 -7.73
N ARG A 24 -12.97 -8.96 -7.02
CA ARG A 24 -13.41 -7.59 -6.75
C ARG A 24 -12.76 -6.66 -7.76
N VAL A 25 -13.57 -6.02 -8.61
CA VAL A 25 -13.11 -4.93 -9.48
C VAL A 25 -13.33 -3.60 -8.77
N VAL A 26 -12.27 -2.79 -8.70
CA VAL A 26 -12.22 -1.47 -8.07
C VAL A 26 -11.90 -0.46 -9.18
N SER A 27 -12.80 0.48 -9.41
CA SER A 27 -12.67 1.54 -10.42
C SER A 27 -12.94 2.90 -9.80
N GLY A 28 -12.51 3.98 -10.47
CA GLY A 28 -12.73 5.35 -10.00
C GLY A 28 -11.93 5.63 -8.72
N ASP A 29 -12.58 6.24 -7.72
CA ASP A 29 -11.98 6.59 -6.43
C ASP A 29 -11.88 5.41 -5.45
N GLY A 30 -12.39 4.23 -5.84
CA GLY A 30 -12.38 3.02 -5.03
C GLY A 30 -13.22 3.11 -3.75
N ILE A 31 -14.11 4.10 -3.64
CA ILE A 31 -14.97 4.26 -2.47
C ILE A 31 -16.17 3.32 -2.58
N VAL A 32 -16.40 2.55 -1.52
CA VAL A 32 -17.51 1.60 -1.43
C VAL A 32 -18.32 1.81 -0.16
N ASP A 33 -19.63 1.61 -0.28
CA ASP A 33 -20.51 1.53 0.88
C ASP A 33 -20.33 0.19 1.59
N VAL A 34 -20.17 0.25 2.91
CA VAL A 34 -20.03 -0.92 3.78
C VAL A 34 -20.95 -0.80 4.99
N ARG A 35 -21.14 -1.90 5.71
CA ARG A 35 -21.74 -1.86 7.06
C ARG A 35 -20.76 -2.33 8.12
N LEU A 36 -20.54 -1.50 9.13
CA LEU A 36 -19.71 -1.78 10.30
C LEU A 36 -20.64 -1.96 11.51
N ASN A 37 -20.71 -3.16 12.07
CA ASN A 37 -21.70 -3.55 13.08
C ASN A 37 -23.14 -3.15 12.69
N GLY A 38 -23.47 -3.26 11.40
CA GLY A 38 -24.78 -2.91 10.87
C GLY A 38 -25.02 -1.41 10.63
N LYS A 39 -24.12 -0.51 11.02
CA LYS A 39 -24.21 0.92 10.68
C LYS A 39 -23.55 1.19 9.31
N PRO A 40 -24.13 2.05 8.46
CA PRO A 40 -23.51 2.42 7.19
C PRO A 40 -22.19 3.17 7.41
N ALA A 41 -21.21 2.92 6.55
CA ALA A 41 -19.97 3.66 6.44
C ALA A 41 -19.44 3.60 5.00
N ARG A 42 -18.52 4.49 4.65
CA ARG A 42 -17.79 4.47 3.39
C ARG A 42 -16.32 4.13 3.63
N LEU A 43 -15.79 3.16 2.88
CA LEU A 43 -14.36 2.85 2.90
C LEU A 43 -13.76 3.05 1.52
N ARG A 44 -12.54 3.59 1.47
CA ARG A 44 -11.72 3.55 0.26
C ARG A 44 -10.97 2.23 0.19
N ILE A 45 -11.19 1.47 -0.88
CA ILE A 45 -10.32 0.35 -1.23
C ILE A 45 -9.10 0.95 -1.92
N ASP A 46 -7.94 0.82 -1.28
CA ASP A 46 -6.72 1.51 -1.66
C ASP A 46 -5.56 0.50 -1.76
N PRO A 47 -4.83 0.42 -2.89
CA PRO A 47 -3.75 -0.56 -3.05
C PRO A 47 -2.56 -0.32 -2.10
N ALA A 48 -2.39 0.89 -1.59
CA ALA A 48 -1.36 1.26 -0.61
C ALA A 48 -1.80 1.03 0.83
N ALA A 49 -3.10 0.86 1.08
CA ALA A 49 -3.62 0.70 2.43
C ALA A 49 -3.30 -0.68 3.02
N PRO A 50 -3.23 -0.78 4.36
CA PRO A 50 -3.17 -2.05 5.04
C PRO A 50 -4.46 -2.86 4.86
N GLY A 51 -4.39 -4.18 4.82
CA GLY A 51 -5.61 -4.99 4.75
C GLY A 51 -6.42 -5.01 6.06
N MET A 52 -5.88 -4.53 7.19
CA MET A 52 -6.74 -4.16 8.31
C MET A 52 -7.45 -2.85 7.93
N PRO A 53 -8.79 -2.80 7.88
CA PRO A 53 -9.51 -1.56 7.65
C PRO A 53 -9.15 -0.57 8.75
N LEU A 54 -8.85 0.66 8.36
CA LEU A 54 -8.47 1.74 9.25
C LEU A 54 -9.49 2.85 9.18
N MET A 55 -9.89 3.35 10.35
CA MET A 55 -10.81 4.48 10.52
C MET A 55 -10.15 5.49 11.45
N ALA A 56 -10.26 6.77 11.16
CA ALA A 56 -9.77 7.80 12.06
C ALA A 56 -10.64 7.86 13.33
N ASP A 57 -10.04 8.08 14.50
CA ASP A 57 -10.75 8.21 15.78
C ASP A 57 -11.86 9.27 15.69
N ALA A 58 -11.55 10.45 15.13
CA ALA A 58 -12.51 11.54 14.96
C ALA A 58 -13.74 11.14 14.14
N VAL A 59 -13.52 10.39 13.04
CA VAL A 59 -14.62 9.88 12.20
C VAL A 59 -15.43 8.82 12.93
N ALA A 60 -14.74 7.93 13.66
CA ALA A 60 -15.42 6.92 14.45
C ALA A 60 -16.35 7.57 15.50
N ASP A 61 -15.86 8.59 16.21
CA ASP A 61 -16.61 9.31 17.22
C ASP A 61 -17.81 10.06 16.60
N GLU A 62 -17.60 10.80 15.51
CA GLU A 62 -18.65 11.52 14.78
C GLU A 62 -19.77 10.58 14.32
N ARG A 63 -19.42 9.41 13.79
CA ARG A 63 -20.37 8.40 13.32
C ARG A 63 -20.94 7.52 14.44
N GLY A 64 -20.53 7.78 15.69
CA GLY A 64 -20.94 7.02 16.87
C GLY A 64 -20.50 5.56 16.84
N PHE A 65 -19.39 5.24 16.18
CA PHE A 65 -18.72 3.94 16.24
C PHE A 65 -18.00 3.80 17.58
N LYS A 66 -18.69 3.21 18.56
CA LYS A 66 -18.10 2.93 19.87
C LYS A 66 -17.24 1.67 19.81
N MET A 67 -15.99 1.79 20.21
CA MET A 67 -15.19 0.62 20.55
C MET A 67 -15.82 -0.11 21.74
N GLY A 68 -16.02 -1.42 21.62
CA GLY A 68 -16.51 -2.25 22.72
C GLY A 68 -15.46 -2.40 23.84
N GLY A 69 -15.93 -2.53 25.08
CA GLY A 69 -15.12 -2.57 26.30
C GLY A 69 -13.98 -3.60 26.28
N SER A 70 -12.77 -3.09 26.56
CA SER A 70 -11.55 -3.77 27.04
C SER A 70 -11.17 -5.13 26.43
N LEU A 71 -10.75 -5.15 25.16
CA LEU A 71 -9.77 -6.13 24.63
C LEU A 71 -9.18 -5.66 23.30
N GLY A 72 -8.89 -4.36 23.23
CA GLY A 72 -8.23 -3.79 22.06
C GLY A 72 -6.73 -4.10 22.09
N ILE A 73 -6.21 -4.73 21.04
CA ILE A 73 -4.75 -4.86 20.87
C ILE A 73 -4.28 -3.54 20.28
N GLY A 74 -3.37 -2.85 20.98
CA GLY A 74 -2.66 -1.71 20.44
C GLY A 74 -1.74 -2.17 19.31
N PHE A 75 -1.88 -1.57 18.13
CA PHE A 75 -1.03 -1.86 16.97
C PHE A 75 -0.47 -0.55 16.42
N GLY A 76 0.84 -0.46 16.24
CA GLY A 76 1.51 0.75 15.75
C GLY A 76 1.96 0.61 14.30
N PHE A 77 1.68 1.62 13.47
CA PHE A 77 2.31 1.77 12.16
C PHE A 77 3.55 2.66 12.30
N SER A 78 4.73 2.11 12.07
CA SER A 78 5.97 2.88 12.08
C SER A 78 6.15 3.64 10.76
N VAL A 79 6.15 4.96 10.84
CA VAL A 79 6.48 5.89 9.75
C VAL A 79 7.74 6.64 10.16
N GLY A 80 8.89 6.02 9.92
CA GLY A 80 10.15 6.53 10.47
C GLY A 80 10.19 6.39 12.00
N PRO A 81 10.51 7.45 12.76
CA PRO A 81 10.47 7.45 14.22
C PRO A 81 9.04 7.58 14.78
N MET A 82 8.06 7.94 13.95
CA MET A 82 6.68 8.09 14.39
C MET A 82 5.97 6.74 14.39
N THR A 83 5.20 6.48 15.45
CA THR A 83 4.30 5.33 15.49
C THR A 83 2.87 5.85 15.51
N VAL A 84 2.11 5.57 14.45
CA VAL A 84 0.67 5.82 14.44
C VAL A 84 0.02 4.69 15.20
N MET A 85 -0.36 4.98 16.45
CA MET A 85 -1.04 4.01 17.29
C MET A 85 -2.46 3.80 16.81
N SER A 86 -2.84 2.53 16.73
CA SER A 86 -4.20 2.11 16.49
C SER A 86 -4.71 1.30 17.66
N LYS A 87 -5.95 1.56 18.07
CA LYS A 87 -6.70 0.62 18.89
C LYS A 87 -7.44 -0.29 17.95
N THR A 88 -7.39 -1.61 18.16
CA THR A 88 -8.06 -2.54 17.25
C THR A 88 -9.24 -3.24 17.90
N GLN A 89 -10.28 -3.56 17.14
CA GLN A 89 -11.43 -4.35 17.61
C GLN A 89 -11.92 -5.26 16.50
N VAL A 90 -12.33 -6.49 16.86
CA VAL A 90 -13.08 -7.35 15.93
C VAL A 90 -14.54 -6.92 15.91
N ILE A 91 -15.02 -6.56 14.72
CA ILE A 91 -16.40 -6.17 14.47
C ILE A 91 -16.98 -6.98 13.31
N ARG A 92 -18.29 -6.86 13.05
CA ARG A 92 -18.90 -7.41 11.84
C ARG A 92 -18.80 -6.39 10.72
N VAL A 93 -18.17 -6.76 9.61
CA VAL A 93 -18.06 -5.92 8.41
C VAL A 93 -18.77 -6.58 7.25
N ALA A 94 -19.57 -5.80 6.51
CA ALA A 94 -20.23 -6.24 5.29
C ALA A 94 -19.81 -5.36 4.10
N TYR A 95 -19.13 -5.94 3.11
CA TYR A 95 -18.70 -5.28 1.87
C TYR A 95 -19.70 -5.49 0.72
N GLY A 96 -20.99 -5.33 1.01
CA GLY A 96 -22.10 -5.69 0.11
C GLY A 96 -22.42 -7.20 0.06
N ILE A 97 -21.68 -8.01 0.81
CA ILE A 97 -21.93 -9.45 1.02
C ILE A 97 -22.33 -9.75 2.47
N LYS A 98 -22.50 -11.02 2.80
CA LYS A 98 -22.78 -11.47 4.17
C LYS A 98 -21.76 -10.88 5.17
N PRO A 99 -22.20 -10.31 6.30
CA PRO A 99 -21.29 -9.78 7.30
C PRO A 99 -20.30 -10.84 7.80
N GLN A 100 -19.02 -10.48 7.85
CA GLN A 100 -17.94 -11.31 8.38
C GLN A 100 -17.28 -10.66 9.59
N LYS A 101 -16.70 -11.46 10.48
CA LYS A 101 -15.91 -10.93 11.59
C LYS A 101 -14.56 -10.47 11.02
N GLN A 102 -14.22 -9.21 11.25
CA GLN A 102 -12.95 -8.63 10.82
C GLN A 102 -12.46 -7.65 11.86
N ARG A 103 -11.14 -7.62 12.05
CA ARG A 103 -10.51 -6.62 12.90
C ARG A 103 -10.39 -5.31 12.15
N VAL A 104 -10.81 -4.23 12.79
CA VAL A 104 -10.66 -2.85 12.32
C VAL A 104 -9.70 -2.12 13.27
N GLY A 105 -8.91 -1.20 12.72
CA GLY A 105 -8.04 -0.30 13.46
C GLY A 105 -8.63 1.09 13.53
N TRP A 106 -8.64 1.66 14.73
CA TRP A 106 -8.99 3.05 15.01
C TRP A 106 -7.71 3.82 15.19
N THR A 107 -7.41 4.74 14.27
CA THR A 107 -6.14 5.44 14.18
C THR A 107 -6.31 6.90 14.57
N GLN A 108 -5.32 7.45 15.28
CA GLN A 108 -5.32 8.87 15.65
C GLN A 108 -5.29 9.81 14.44
N ARG A 109 -4.87 9.30 13.28
CA ARG A 109 -4.80 10.03 12.02
C ARG A 109 -5.53 9.26 10.94
N ALA A 110 -6.22 9.98 10.05
CA ALA A 110 -6.85 9.36 8.89
C ALA A 110 -5.78 8.81 7.95
N PHE A 111 -6.02 7.61 7.43
CA PHE A 111 -5.22 7.08 6.32
C PHE A 111 -5.48 7.87 5.04
N ALA A 112 -6.76 8.18 4.81
CA ALA A 112 -7.23 9.00 3.70
C ALA A 112 -8.42 9.84 4.18
N VAL A 113 -8.52 11.06 3.66
CA VAL A 113 -9.63 11.98 3.99
C VAL A 113 -10.86 11.81 3.08
N ALA A 114 -10.78 10.96 2.05
CA ALA A 114 -11.82 10.82 1.03
C ALA A 114 -13.03 9.95 1.46
N ALA A 115 -12.90 9.18 2.54
CA ALA A 115 -13.93 8.27 3.04
C ALA A 115 -13.82 8.14 4.56
N ASP A 116 -14.78 7.44 5.20
CA ASP A 116 -14.75 7.26 6.65
C ASP A 116 -13.53 6.41 7.09
N GLY A 117 -12.98 5.61 6.19
CA GLY A 117 -11.78 4.82 6.40
C GLY A 117 -11.17 4.27 5.12
N SER A 118 -10.15 3.42 5.26
CA SER A 118 -9.47 2.81 4.12
C SER A 118 -9.10 1.35 4.39
N ILE A 119 -9.03 0.55 3.33
CA ILE A 119 -8.66 -0.87 3.39
C ILE A 119 -7.87 -1.26 2.16
N GLY A 120 -6.83 -2.07 2.37
CA GLY A 120 -6.04 -2.70 1.33
C GLY A 120 -6.65 -3.97 0.77
N PRO A 121 -6.17 -4.43 -0.41
CA PRO A 121 -6.66 -5.65 -1.07
C PRO A 121 -6.52 -6.91 -0.21
N GLY A 122 -5.48 -6.96 0.64
CA GLY A 122 -5.26 -8.06 1.60
C GLY A 122 -6.39 -8.25 2.62
N GLY A 123 -7.21 -7.21 2.84
CA GLY A 123 -8.31 -7.19 3.80
C GLY A 123 -9.67 -7.60 3.28
N LEU A 124 -9.82 -7.66 1.96
CA LEU A 124 -11.09 -7.94 1.31
C LEU A 124 -11.39 -9.46 1.31
N PRO A 125 -12.66 -9.88 1.24
CA PRO A 125 -13.01 -11.31 1.20
C PRO A 125 -12.68 -11.98 -0.14
N GLU A 126 -12.71 -11.25 -1.26
CA GLU A 126 -12.51 -11.82 -2.59
C GLU A 126 -11.06 -12.25 -2.80
N PRO A 127 -10.79 -13.43 -3.37
CA PRO A 127 -9.41 -13.93 -3.53
C PRO A 127 -8.59 -13.07 -4.51
N VAL A 128 -9.24 -12.44 -5.48
CA VAL A 128 -8.63 -11.53 -6.44
C VAL A 128 -9.21 -10.12 -6.28
N VAL A 129 -8.35 -9.10 -6.24
CA VAL A 129 -8.74 -7.70 -6.25
C VAL A 129 -8.04 -6.99 -7.40
N ARG A 130 -8.82 -6.47 -8.36
CA ARG A 130 -8.33 -5.72 -9.52
C ARG A 130 -8.65 -4.24 -9.35
N PHE A 131 -7.61 -3.42 -9.41
CA PHE A 131 -7.75 -1.98 -9.58
C PHE A 131 -7.69 -1.66 -11.08
N VAL A 132 -8.72 -1.02 -11.60
CA VAL A 132 -8.75 -0.45 -12.95
C VAL A 132 -8.31 1.01 -12.82
N LEU A 133 -7.08 1.29 -13.26
CA LEU A 133 -6.47 2.61 -13.17
C LEU A 133 -6.86 3.49 -14.36
N ARG A 134 -7.03 2.88 -15.54
CA ARG A 134 -7.49 3.51 -16.79
C ARG A 134 -7.91 2.43 -17.79
N PRO A 135 -8.57 2.80 -18.90
CA PRO A 135 -8.82 1.86 -20.00
C PRO A 135 -7.52 1.24 -20.54
N ALA A 136 -7.54 -0.07 -20.78
CA ALA A 136 -6.42 -0.79 -21.36
C ALA A 136 -6.10 -0.28 -22.77
N ARG A 137 -4.81 -0.30 -23.13
CA ARG A 137 -4.31 0.14 -24.44
C ARG A 137 -3.63 -1.01 -25.18
N PRO A 138 -3.61 -1.01 -26.52
CA PRO A 138 -2.79 -1.94 -27.28
C PRO A 138 -1.31 -1.81 -26.91
N GLY A 139 -0.60 -2.94 -26.86
CA GLY A 139 0.83 -2.99 -26.56
C GLY A 139 1.19 -2.89 -25.07
N GLU A 140 0.22 -2.90 -24.15
CA GLU A 140 0.52 -3.03 -22.73
C GLU A 140 1.10 -4.42 -22.39
N THR A 141 2.05 -4.46 -21.46
CA THR A 141 2.64 -5.70 -20.95
C THR A 141 2.33 -5.86 -19.48
N THR A 142 2.22 -7.12 -19.05
CA THR A 142 1.98 -7.47 -17.64
C THR A 142 3.25 -8.04 -17.04
N ILE A 143 3.70 -7.46 -15.94
CA ILE A 143 4.68 -8.09 -15.06
C ILE A 143 4.00 -8.75 -13.88
N THR A 144 4.61 -9.83 -13.40
CA THR A 144 4.17 -10.54 -12.20
C THR A 144 5.24 -10.43 -11.12
N MET A 145 4.86 -9.89 -9.97
CA MET A 145 5.68 -9.81 -8.77
C MET A 145 5.19 -10.80 -7.74
N ARG A 146 6.11 -11.39 -6.99
CA ARG A 146 5.75 -12.16 -5.79
C ARG A 146 5.14 -11.20 -4.77
N MET A 147 3.99 -11.54 -4.23
CA MET A 147 3.37 -10.81 -3.14
C MET A 147 3.99 -11.27 -1.81
N GLU A 148 4.56 -10.34 -1.05
CA GLU A 148 5.03 -10.62 0.30
C GLU A 148 3.83 -10.72 1.25
N LYS A 149 3.70 -11.86 1.93
CA LYS A 149 2.90 -11.96 3.15
C LYS A 149 3.80 -11.52 4.31
N LEU A 150 3.82 -10.24 4.70
CA LEU A 150 4.38 -9.93 6.03
C LEU A 150 3.40 -10.52 7.06
N GLY A 151 3.84 -11.55 7.75
CA GLY A 151 3.09 -12.14 8.84
C GLY A 151 4.06 -12.70 9.84
N PHE A 152 4.12 -12.08 11.02
CA PHE A 152 4.57 -12.81 12.20
C PHE A 152 3.83 -12.39 13.47
N PRO A 153 3.36 -13.35 14.30
CA PRO A 153 3.25 -14.78 14.01
C PRO A 153 1.96 -15.09 13.23
N MET A 154 2.11 -15.88 12.16
CA MET A 154 1.11 -16.22 11.14
C MET A 154 -0.14 -17.00 11.60
N THR A 155 -0.39 -17.23 12.89
CA THR A 155 -1.48 -18.13 13.32
C THR A 155 -2.39 -17.59 14.43
N LEU A 156 -2.06 -16.49 15.11
CA LEU A 156 -2.94 -15.94 16.14
C LEU A 156 -3.90 -14.84 15.62
N PHE A 157 -3.55 -14.14 14.53
CA PHE A 157 -4.19 -12.88 14.16
C PHE A 157 -4.55 -12.70 12.67
N GLY A 158 -4.25 -13.69 11.82
CA GLY A 158 -4.57 -13.70 10.39
C GLY A 158 -3.61 -12.85 9.54
N GLY A 159 -3.12 -13.40 8.43
CA GLY A 159 -2.33 -12.67 7.45
C GLY A 159 -3.21 -11.67 6.71
N GLY A 160 -2.96 -10.37 6.90
CA GLY A 160 -3.75 -9.32 6.23
C GLY A 160 -3.71 -7.94 6.88
N TRP A 161 -3.01 -7.70 7.99
CA TRP A 161 -3.08 -6.40 8.70
C TRP A 161 -2.27 -5.26 8.09
N ILE A 162 -1.53 -5.56 7.05
CA ILE A 162 -0.44 -4.80 6.47
C ILE A 162 -0.74 -4.54 4.99
N PRO A 163 -0.04 -3.60 4.35
CA PRO A 163 -0.16 -3.42 2.91
C PRO A 163 0.27 -4.67 2.14
N SER A 164 -0.39 -4.94 1.01
CA SER A 164 0.05 -5.98 0.07
C SER A 164 1.20 -5.43 -0.77
N ILE A 165 2.37 -6.06 -0.68
CA ILE A 165 3.62 -5.54 -1.23
C ILE A 165 4.16 -6.50 -2.29
N GLY A 166 4.58 -5.96 -3.44
CA GLY A 166 5.28 -6.69 -4.47
C GLY A 166 6.77 -6.81 -4.15
N ILE A 167 7.43 -7.87 -4.61
CA ILE A 167 8.87 -8.05 -4.48
C ILE A 167 9.51 -8.15 -5.85
N ILE A 168 10.55 -7.36 -6.04
CA ILE A 168 11.41 -7.33 -7.23
C ILE A 168 12.87 -7.56 -6.83
N ASP A 169 13.72 -7.88 -7.80
CA ASP A 169 15.17 -7.85 -7.62
C ASP A 169 15.74 -6.50 -8.04
N VAL A 170 16.64 -5.93 -7.23
CA VAL A 170 17.47 -4.78 -7.62
C VAL A 170 18.86 -4.96 -7.04
N GLY A 171 19.83 -5.03 -7.96
CA GLY A 171 21.23 -5.25 -7.62
C GLY A 171 21.47 -6.62 -6.96
N GLY A 172 20.72 -7.65 -7.34
CA GLY A 172 20.85 -9.01 -6.82
C GLY A 172 20.23 -9.23 -5.44
N ALA A 173 19.37 -8.32 -4.98
CA ALA A 173 18.70 -8.43 -3.69
C ALA A 173 17.22 -8.02 -3.78
N PRO A 174 16.33 -8.60 -2.94
CA PRO A 174 14.93 -8.26 -2.94
C PRO A 174 14.69 -6.81 -2.53
N MET A 175 13.74 -6.15 -3.20
CA MET A 175 13.22 -4.83 -2.83
C MET A 175 11.71 -4.84 -2.89
N ARG A 176 11.08 -4.13 -1.94
CA ARG A 176 9.62 -4.00 -1.84
C ARG A 176 9.11 -2.95 -2.82
N VAL A 177 7.96 -3.25 -3.42
CA VAL A 177 7.19 -2.34 -4.28
C VAL A 177 5.80 -2.18 -3.69
N ARG A 178 5.46 -0.94 -3.34
CA ARG A 178 4.13 -0.50 -2.94
C ARG A 178 3.49 0.26 -4.09
N PHE A 179 2.17 0.14 -4.23
CA PHE A 179 1.40 0.84 -5.26
C PHE A 179 0.53 1.90 -4.59
N ASP A 180 0.74 3.17 -4.95
CA ASP A 180 0.12 4.31 -4.27
C ASP A 180 -0.40 5.34 -5.28
N PRO A 181 -1.52 5.05 -5.97
CA PRO A 181 -2.03 5.90 -7.04
C PRO A 181 -2.55 7.26 -6.54
N TYR A 182 -2.66 7.46 -5.23
CA TYR A 182 -3.18 8.69 -4.63
C TYR A 182 -2.09 9.68 -4.22
N HIS A 183 -0.82 9.25 -4.17
CA HIS A 183 0.31 10.17 -4.06
C HIS A 183 0.82 10.54 -5.45
N SER A 184 1.06 11.82 -5.69
CA SER A 184 1.42 12.34 -7.01
C SER A 184 2.77 11.83 -7.53
N ARG A 185 3.69 11.47 -6.63
CA ARG A 185 5.09 11.14 -6.95
C ARG A 185 5.50 9.77 -6.44
N SER A 186 6.36 9.11 -7.19
CA SER A 186 7.02 7.88 -6.77
C SER A 186 8.16 8.18 -5.80
N LEU A 187 8.25 7.38 -4.75
CA LEU A 187 9.17 7.61 -3.62
C LEU A 187 9.96 6.36 -3.29
N ALA A 188 11.18 6.52 -2.80
CA ALA A 188 12.01 5.49 -2.20
C ALA A 188 12.34 5.82 -0.75
N THR A 189 12.35 4.79 0.11
CA THR A 189 13.01 4.91 1.43
C THR A 189 14.51 5.19 1.25
N ALA A 190 15.17 5.75 2.27
CA ALA A 190 16.59 6.11 2.19
C ALA A 190 17.46 4.91 1.72
N GLY A 191 17.21 3.72 2.30
CA GLY A 191 17.90 2.49 1.93
C GLY A 191 17.61 2.02 0.49
N ALA A 192 16.37 2.14 0.03
CA ALA A 192 16.00 1.84 -1.35
C ALA A 192 16.67 2.83 -2.33
N ALA A 193 16.70 4.12 -2.01
CA ALA A 193 17.37 5.14 -2.80
C ALA A 193 18.88 4.87 -2.96
N VAL A 194 19.56 4.52 -1.87
CA VAL A 194 21.00 4.14 -1.92
C VAL A 194 21.23 2.93 -2.83
N ARG A 195 20.34 1.93 -2.78
CA ARG A 195 20.46 0.75 -3.63
C ARG A 195 20.20 1.05 -5.09
N LEU A 196 19.21 1.88 -5.40
CA LEU A 196 18.93 2.32 -6.76
C LEU A 196 20.11 3.11 -7.32
N ALA A 197 20.61 4.10 -6.58
CA ALA A 197 21.77 4.90 -6.98
C ALA A 197 23.02 4.03 -7.22
N LYS A 198 23.27 3.03 -6.35
CA LYS A 198 24.37 2.08 -6.54
C LYS A 198 24.20 1.21 -7.79
N ALA A 199 22.98 0.73 -8.04
CA ALA A 199 22.71 -0.21 -9.14
C ALA A 199 22.64 0.45 -10.51
N TYR A 200 22.19 1.70 -10.57
CA TYR A 200 21.85 2.38 -11.82
C TYR A 200 22.62 3.68 -12.06
N GLY A 201 23.54 4.05 -11.16
CA GLY A 201 24.11 5.39 -11.09
C GLY A 201 23.05 6.38 -10.61
N GLY A 202 23.34 7.20 -9.61
CA GLY A 202 22.35 8.17 -9.18
C GLY A 202 22.88 9.26 -8.28
N MET A 203 22.22 10.42 -8.39
CA MET A 203 22.55 11.63 -7.66
C MET A 203 21.31 12.23 -7.04
N LEU A 204 21.48 12.79 -5.85
CA LEU A 204 20.48 13.67 -5.24
C LEU A 204 20.62 15.07 -5.80
N SER A 205 19.50 15.77 -5.91
CA SER A 205 19.44 17.18 -6.30
C SER A 205 18.26 17.88 -5.63
N GLY A 206 18.31 19.20 -5.62
CA GLY A 206 17.35 20.09 -5.00
C GLY A 206 17.34 20.06 -3.46
N PRO A 207 16.65 21.03 -2.84
CA PRO A 207 16.43 21.03 -1.40
C PRO A 207 15.54 19.87 -0.96
N ALA A 208 15.68 19.46 0.29
CA ALA A 208 14.75 18.49 0.88
C ALA A 208 13.39 19.16 1.15
N LEU A 209 12.34 18.68 0.49
CA LEU A 209 10.98 19.20 0.63
C LEU A 209 10.13 18.28 1.51
N PRO A 210 9.28 18.83 2.41
CA PRO A 210 8.27 18.05 3.11
C PRO A 210 7.32 17.39 2.10
N THR A 211 7.18 16.07 2.18
CA THR A 211 6.28 15.28 1.33
C THR A 211 5.54 14.28 2.19
N GLU A 212 4.20 14.24 2.07
CA GLU A 212 3.38 13.22 2.74
C GLU A 212 3.79 11.82 2.28
N ILE A 213 4.02 10.91 3.24
CA ILE A 213 4.37 9.50 2.97
C ILE A 213 3.23 8.56 3.39
N PHE A 214 2.63 8.81 4.56
CA PHE A 214 1.62 7.94 5.16
C PHE A 214 0.87 8.63 6.29
N PHE A 215 -0.46 8.51 6.37
CA PHE A 215 -1.30 9.11 7.44
C PHE A 215 -1.08 10.61 7.66
N GLY A 216 -0.89 11.42 6.60
CA GLY A 216 -0.56 12.83 6.72
C GLY A 216 0.80 13.11 7.36
N VAL A 217 1.66 12.09 7.51
CA VAL A 217 3.02 12.26 8.04
C VAL A 217 3.92 12.67 6.89
N GLU A 218 4.46 13.87 6.98
CA GLU A 218 5.41 14.41 6.02
C GLU A 218 6.83 14.03 6.40
N ARG A 219 7.66 13.74 5.39
CA ARG A 219 9.09 13.48 5.55
C ARG A 219 9.90 14.29 4.54
N PRO A 220 11.15 14.64 4.86
CA PRO A 220 12.04 15.30 3.92
C PRO A 220 12.39 14.36 2.77
N VAL A 221 12.12 14.82 1.55
CA VAL A 221 12.39 14.11 0.30
C VAL A 221 13.24 15.01 -0.60
N ARG A 222 14.30 14.44 -1.20
CA ARG A 222 15.09 15.08 -2.27
C ARG A 222 14.88 14.36 -3.60
N ASP A 223 15.22 15.01 -4.69
CA ASP A 223 15.09 14.42 -6.02
C ASP A 223 16.26 13.48 -6.28
N LEU A 224 15.96 12.20 -6.53
CA LEU A 224 16.93 11.22 -6.99
C LEU A 224 16.80 11.09 -8.50
N ARG A 225 17.87 11.44 -9.22
CA ARG A 225 18.04 11.16 -10.65
C ARG A 225 18.94 9.95 -10.81
N LEU A 226 18.55 9.01 -11.66
CA LEU A 226 19.34 7.85 -12.04
C LEU A 226 20.01 8.08 -13.40
N ASP A 227 21.25 7.64 -13.55
CA ASP A 227 21.99 7.73 -14.82
C ASP A 227 21.46 6.72 -15.83
N GLN A 228 21.12 5.52 -15.35
CA GLN A 228 20.40 4.49 -16.10
C GLN A 228 18.98 4.35 -15.56
N PRO A 229 17.94 4.28 -16.42
CA PRO A 229 16.59 4.08 -15.93
C PRO A 229 16.43 2.72 -15.23
N PHE A 230 15.81 2.71 -14.05
CA PHE A 230 15.31 1.50 -13.43
C PHE A 230 14.07 1.02 -14.19
N VAL A 231 14.15 -0.17 -14.78
CA VAL A 231 13.05 -0.76 -15.56
C VAL A 231 12.21 -1.71 -14.71
N LEU A 232 10.91 -1.46 -14.67
CA LEU A 232 9.91 -2.32 -14.03
C LEU A 232 8.81 -2.66 -15.04
N GLY A 233 9.00 -3.75 -15.78
CA GLY A 233 8.14 -4.07 -16.92
C GLY A 233 8.27 -3.04 -18.02
N SER A 234 7.13 -2.49 -18.47
CA SER A 234 7.10 -1.37 -19.42
C SER A 234 7.37 0.01 -18.78
N LEU A 235 7.52 0.09 -17.46
CA LEU A 235 7.86 1.35 -16.79
C LEU A 235 9.37 1.57 -16.81
N SER A 236 9.78 2.79 -17.18
CA SER A 236 11.16 3.25 -17.16
C SER A 236 11.26 4.43 -16.20
N ILE A 237 11.93 4.24 -15.08
CA ILE A 237 11.99 5.20 -13.97
C ILE A 237 13.42 5.71 -13.84
N ASP A 238 13.66 6.95 -14.24
CA ASP A 238 14.95 7.65 -14.12
C ASP A 238 14.92 8.73 -13.03
N ARG A 239 13.73 9.06 -12.50
CA ARG A 239 13.54 10.03 -11.42
C ARG A 239 12.52 9.55 -10.41
N LEU A 240 12.81 9.80 -9.14
CA LEU A 240 11.92 9.55 -8.01
C LEU A 240 12.34 10.39 -6.80
N GLY A 241 11.45 10.55 -5.83
CA GLY A 241 11.82 11.17 -4.56
C GLY A 241 12.56 10.18 -3.66
N ALA A 242 13.70 10.59 -3.10
CA ALA A 242 14.41 9.84 -2.07
C ALA A 242 14.19 10.47 -0.69
N ARG A 243 13.63 9.70 0.25
CA ARG A 243 13.56 10.12 1.65
C ARG A 243 14.97 10.23 2.21
N THR A 244 15.36 11.39 2.74
CA THR A 244 16.74 11.64 3.18
C THR A 244 17.06 11.07 4.56
N GLY A 245 16.03 10.87 5.39
CA GLY A 245 16.16 10.21 6.69
C GLY A 245 14.90 9.39 6.99
N ASP A 246 15.06 8.06 7.05
CA ASP A 246 14.19 7.05 7.68
C ASP A 246 14.67 5.64 7.33
N PHE A 247 14.84 4.79 8.35
CA PHE A 247 15.36 3.42 8.18
C PHE A 247 16.67 3.36 7.36
N GLY A 248 17.51 4.40 7.49
CA GLY A 248 18.74 4.59 6.74
C GLY A 248 19.04 6.07 6.52
N THR A 249 20.13 6.33 5.80
CA THR A 249 20.59 7.66 5.37
C THR A 249 20.91 7.60 3.87
N THR A 250 20.66 8.71 3.17
CA THR A 250 21.08 8.88 1.77
C THR A 250 22.49 9.44 1.62
N GLY A 251 23.26 9.58 2.70
CA GLY A 251 24.61 10.17 2.66
C GLY A 251 25.64 9.41 1.82
N ALA A 252 25.33 8.19 1.38
CA ALA A 252 26.15 7.43 0.43
C ALA A 252 25.82 7.73 -1.05
N ILE A 253 24.81 8.55 -1.33
CA ILE A 253 24.44 8.99 -2.69
C ILE A 253 25.15 10.31 -2.96
N HIS A 254 25.71 10.46 -4.16
CA HIS A 254 26.36 11.70 -4.58
C HIS A 254 25.36 12.87 -4.58
N ASP A 255 25.79 14.02 -4.10
CA ASP A 255 25.01 15.26 -4.15
C ASP A 255 25.37 16.03 -5.42
N GLY A 256 24.46 16.05 -6.40
CA GLY A 256 24.68 16.70 -7.68
C GLY A 256 24.67 18.23 -7.62
N ASP A 257 24.21 18.81 -6.51
CA ASP A 257 24.27 20.26 -6.28
C ASP A 257 25.54 20.68 -5.52
N ALA A 258 26.32 19.72 -5.00
CA ALA A 258 27.58 20.01 -4.36
C ALA A 258 28.62 20.44 -5.42
N PRO A 259 29.48 21.44 -5.13
CA PRO A 259 30.64 21.72 -5.96
C PRO A 259 31.42 20.41 -6.19
N ALA A 260 31.91 20.19 -7.41
CA ALA A 260 32.77 19.06 -7.70
C ALA A 260 33.90 19.03 -6.67
N VAL A 261 33.91 18.00 -5.84
CA VAL A 261 34.94 17.83 -4.82
C VAL A 261 36.25 17.64 -5.57
N VAL A 262 37.10 18.67 -5.56
CA VAL A 262 38.51 18.53 -5.92
C VAL A 262 39.07 17.58 -4.89
N THR A 263 39.20 16.31 -5.27
CA THR A 263 39.61 15.25 -4.36
C THR A 263 41.09 15.50 -4.04
N ASP A 264 41.37 15.95 -2.82
CA ASP A 264 42.72 15.89 -2.28
C ASP A 264 43.05 14.41 -2.08
N PRO A 265 44.05 13.85 -2.80
CA PRO A 265 44.39 12.44 -2.69
C PRO A 265 44.84 12.02 -1.27
N ASP A 266 45.05 12.97 -0.35
CA ASP A 266 45.41 12.71 1.05
C ASP A 266 44.21 12.79 2.04
N GLU A 267 42.97 13.02 1.58
CA GLU A 267 41.80 13.08 2.47
C GLU A 267 41.34 11.68 2.93
N VAL A 268 41.64 11.36 4.19
CA VAL A 268 41.18 10.13 4.85
C VAL A 268 39.71 10.26 5.24
N ILE A 269 38.81 9.72 4.41
CA ILE A 269 37.38 9.60 4.73
C ILE A 269 37.18 8.45 5.72
N VAL A 270 36.88 8.79 6.98
CA VAL A 270 36.45 7.81 7.99
C VAL A 270 35.03 7.35 7.69
N THR A 271 34.88 6.26 6.93
CA THR A 271 33.58 5.59 6.80
C THR A 271 33.31 4.81 8.08
N ALA A 272 32.48 5.34 8.97
CA ALA A 272 31.97 4.59 10.11
C ALA A 272 31.26 3.31 9.60
N LYS A 273 31.73 2.13 10.02
CA LYS A 273 31.00 0.86 9.82
C LYS A 273 29.75 0.88 10.68
N GLY A 274 28.66 1.40 10.12
CA GLY A 274 27.34 1.32 10.73
C GLY A 274 26.88 -0.12 10.91
N LYS A 275 25.98 -0.37 11.87
CA LYS A 275 25.26 -1.65 12.03
C LYS A 275 24.75 -2.13 10.66
N SER A 276 24.81 -3.45 10.42
CA SER A 276 24.26 -4.08 9.21
C SER A 276 22.84 -3.56 8.95
N ARG A 277 22.68 -2.84 7.84
CA ARG A 277 21.44 -2.15 7.48
C ARG A 277 20.33 -3.17 7.23
N ASP A 278 19.16 -2.98 7.83
CA ASP A 278 18.01 -3.86 7.64
C ASP A 278 17.33 -3.60 6.28
N MET A 279 17.69 -4.40 5.28
CA MET A 279 17.17 -4.29 3.92
C MET A 279 15.67 -4.61 3.81
N ARG A 280 15.07 -5.20 4.84
CA ARG A 280 13.63 -5.51 4.84
C ARG A 280 12.77 -4.26 4.76
N HIS A 281 13.28 -3.08 5.10
CA HIS A 281 12.52 -1.83 5.01
C HIS A 281 12.70 -1.07 3.69
N ASP A 282 13.51 -1.59 2.75
CA ASP A 282 13.73 -0.98 1.43
C ASP A 282 12.48 -1.10 0.57
N THR A 283 11.81 0.03 0.35
CA THR A 283 10.55 0.10 -0.37
C THR A 283 10.57 1.22 -1.40
N ILE A 284 10.14 0.91 -2.61
CA ILE A 284 9.71 1.86 -3.63
C ILE A 284 8.19 1.95 -3.58
N SER A 285 7.65 3.15 -3.43
CA SER A 285 6.24 3.43 -3.60
C SER A 285 6.03 4.03 -4.99
N LEU A 286 5.30 3.34 -5.86
CA LEU A 286 4.92 3.85 -7.18
C LEU A 286 3.72 4.79 -7.03
N GLY A 287 3.93 6.06 -7.34
CA GLY A 287 2.92 7.11 -7.32
C GLY A 287 2.12 7.19 -8.62
N ALA A 288 1.21 8.16 -8.68
CA ALA A 288 0.43 8.49 -9.88
C ALA A 288 1.33 8.86 -11.08
N ASP A 289 2.51 9.42 -10.83
CA ASP A 289 3.50 9.72 -11.84
C ASP A 289 3.94 8.50 -12.68
N GLN A 290 3.96 7.31 -12.08
CA GLN A 290 4.27 6.08 -12.79
C GLN A 290 3.00 5.29 -13.12
N LEU A 291 2.06 5.21 -12.17
CA LEU A 291 0.85 4.39 -12.30
C LEU A 291 -0.15 4.92 -13.35
N ARG A 292 -0.08 6.20 -13.75
CA ARG A 292 -0.88 6.72 -14.88
C ARG A 292 -0.61 6.03 -16.21
N HIS A 293 0.52 5.33 -16.33
CA HIS A 293 0.89 4.54 -17.50
C HIS A 293 0.38 3.11 -17.46
N CYS A 294 -0.29 2.73 -16.37
CA CYS A 294 -0.78 1.38 -16.12
C CYS A 294 -2.29 1.31 -16.25
N SER A 295 -2.83 0.26 -16.86
CA SER A 295 -4.28 0.03 -16.93
C SER A 295 -4.81 -0.66 -15.68
N SER A 296 -3.99 -1.52 -15.06
CA SER A 296 -4.44 -2.26 -13.90
C SER A 296 -3.35 -2.74 -12.95
N ILE A 297 -3.77 -2.93 -11.70
CA ILE A 297 -3.04 -3.69 -10.68
C ILE A 297 -3.96 -4.82 -10.21
N VAL A 298 -3.47 -6.05 -10.22
CA VAL A 298 -4.23 -7.23 -9.76
C VAL A 298 -3.50 -7.86 -8.59
N PHE A 299 -4.18 -7.93 -7.45
CA PHE A 299 -3.74 -8.63 -6.26
C PHE A 299 -4.42 -10.00 -6.22
N ASP A 300 -3.65 -11.05 -6.51
CA ASP A 300 -4.11 -12.44 -6.49
C ASP A 300 -3.58 -13.10 -5.21
N LYS A 301 -4.45 -13.17 -4.19
CA LYS A 301 -4.06 -13.64 -2.86
C LYS A 301 -3.83 -15.15 -2.81
N SER A 302 -4.58 -15.89 -3.63
CA SER A 302 -4.44 -17.33 -3.76
C SER A 302 -3.12 -17.69 -4.44
N ALA A 303 -2.78 -17.02 -5.54
CA ALA A 303 -1.51 -17.23 -6.24
C ALA A 303 -0.31 -16.52 -5.58
N GLN A 304 -0.55 -15.71 -4.54
CA GLN A 304 0.46 -14.86 -3.90
C GLN A 304 1.22 -13.98 -4.91
N ALA A 305 0.48 -13.39 -5.83
CA ALA A 305 1.03 -12.65 -6.95
C ALA A 305 0.39 -11.25 -7.05
N ILE A 306 1.20 -10.26 -7.39
CA ILE A 306 0.73 -8.94 -7.82
C ILE A 306 1.08 -8.79 -9.30
N ARG A 307 0.08 -8.54 -10.13
CA ARG A 307 0.27 -8.29 -11.57
C ARG A 307 0.05 -6.82 -11.86
N LEU A 308 1.03 -6.20 -12.50
CA LEU A 308 0.96 -4.80 -12.94
C LEU A 308 0.95 -4.79 -14.46
N THR A 309 -0.08 -4.18 -15.06
CA THR A 309 -0.21 -4.09 -16.52
C THR A 309 -0.04 -2.64 -16.94
N CYS A 310 1.01 -2.36 -17.72
CA CYS A 310 1.34 -1.01 -18.16
C CYS A 310 1.70 -0.94 -19.63
N GLY A 311 1.47 0.24 -20.20
CA GLY A 311 2.04 0.60 -21.49
C GLY A 311 3.38 1.29 -21.30
N ASN A 312 4.11 1.45 -22.39
CA ASN A 312 5.30 2.29 -22.37
C ASN A 312 4.90 3.71 -21.94
N GLY A 313 5.34 4.14 -20.77
CA GLY A 313 5.29 5.54 -20.39
C GLY A 313 6.36 6.30 -21.17
N PRO A 314 6.12 7.52 -21.69
CA PRO A 314 7.23 8.38 -22.05
C PRO A 314 8.11 8.58 -20.81
N ALA A 315 9.43 8.52 -20.98
CA ALA A 315 10.37 9.02 -19.98
C ALA A 315 9.90 10.43 -19.57
N LEU A 316 9.86 10.72 -18.28
CA LEU A 316 9.48 12.04 -17.78
C LEU A 316 10.54 13.04 -18.26
N THR A 317 10.31 13.67 -19.41
CA THR A 317 11.13 14.78 -19.88
C THR A 317 10.87 15.99 -18.99
N SER A 318 11.92 16.31 -18.21
CA SER A 318 12.24 17.52 -17.44
C SER A 318 11.16 18.60 -17.30
#